data_AF-A0A2T3YZ45-F1
#
_entry.id   AF-A0A2T3YZ45-F1
#
_cell.length_a   1.000
_cell.length_b   1.000
_cell.length_c   1.000
_cell.angle_alpha   90.00
_cell.angle_beta   90.00
_cell.angle_gamma   90.00
#
_symmetry.space_group_name_H-M   'P 1'
#
loop_
_entity.id
_entity.type
_entity.pdbx_description
1 polymer ?
#
loop_
_entity_poly.entity_id
_entity_poly.type
_entity_poly.pdbx_seq_one_letter_code
_entity_poly.pdbx_strand_id
1 'polypeptide(L)'
;MHFIQILAASLAASVSYALPIQEGEKKVFVMSRKPAVQYRPQAKRATLVANVTDPSVSRDSCGSVSMGGRTFWTCRDTAVRIPGTDQFGWVFTNTVGWTDHHSDGSPAIQAGGPVGAGSNGTNNILLMKGPQPSLPTFYPLGSNECPSSGVCADGKSRWTSWPDSPPMVSNTAQDGTVTAYTWISNNHITSSGFQVLTTQPSVTLHKMTYKPNADVNVVPTVKPVDTSFWKANEIAYGTYGNVVNGGYAYLYGLLYPSGVALARVPVNSIEDKTKYQYYVSGKWTSTKPAITNPAAAVPNAGTTGQGTFYYCNKAQSYIWIGQNNPSVWADFYISTAPSPEGPWITPYLLYSGPNGDAELPSYSLQAHHHLLRKT
;
A
#
# COMPACT_ATOMS: atom_id res chain seq x y z
N MET A 1 36.07 37.05 10.68
CA MET A 1 35.35 37.58 11.86
C MET A 1 34.34 38.61 11.34
N HIS A 2 33.05 38.25 11.25
CA HIS A 2 31.96 38.80 12.11
C HIS A 2 31.81 40.34 11.94
N PHE A 3 30.70 40.95 11.52
CA PHE A 3 29.31 40.80 12.01
C PHE A 3 28.30 41.59 11.11
N ILE A 4 27.09 41.02 10.95
CA ILE A 4 25.72 41.59 10.80
C ILE A 4 25.40 42.78 9.86
N GLN A 5 24.40 42.58 8.99
CA GLN A 5 23.44 43.61 8.57
C GLN A 5 21.99 43.16 8.82
N ILE A 6 21.18 44.10 9.31
CA ILE A 6 19.77 43.98 9.72
C ILE A 6 18.83 44.43 8.60
N LEU A 7 17.68 43.74 8.54
CA LEU A 7 16.40 44.00 7.86
C LEU A 7 16.01 45.47 7.56
N ALA A 8 15.31 45.68 6.44
CA ALA A 8 13.95 46.26 6.40
C ALA A 8 13.26 46.06 5.04
N ALA A 9 11.93 45.98 5.07
CA ALA A 9 11.02 45.50 4.04
C ALA A 9 10.26 46.62 3.29
N SER A 10 9.64 46.26 2.15
CA SER A 10 8.35 46.81 1.63
C SER A 10 7.93 45.97 0.41
N LEU A 11 6.89 45.13 0.49
CA LEU A 11 5.44 45.38 0.32
C LEU A 11 5.05 45.94 -1.05
N ALA A 12 4.50 45.07 -1.92
CA ALA A 12 3.67 45.48 -3.07
C ALA A 12 2.45 44.56 -3.15
N ALA A 13 1.28 45.22 -3.21
CA ALA A 13 -0.05 44.63 -3.16
C ALA A 13 -0.42 43.97 -4.49
N SER A 14 -1.26 42.93 -4.43
CA SER A 14 -2.09 42.51 -5.57
C SER A 14 -3.56 42.56 -5.14
N VAL A 15 -4.26 43.54 -5.68
CA VAL A 15 -5.70 43.75 -5.57
C VAL A 15 -6.38 42.79 -6.54
N SER A 16 -7.34 41.99 -6.05
CA SER A 16 -8.29 41.27 -6.91
C SER A 16 -9.66 41.90 -6.72
N TYR A 17 -10.18 42.54 -7.77
CA TYR A 17 -11.55 43.00 -7.83
C TYR A 17 -12.46 41.79 -8.07
N ALA A 18 -13.41 41.54 -7.17
CA ALA A 18 -14.57 40.69 -7.43
C ALA A 18 -15.81 41.58 -7.39
N LEU A 19 -16.53 41.66 -8.52
CA LEU A 19 -17.86 42.28 -8.60
C LEU A 19 -18.90 41.35 -7.94
N PRO A 20 -19.95 41.88 -7.30
CA PRO A 20 -21.00 41.06 -6.73
C PRO A 20 -21.98 40.58 -7.81
N ILE A 21 -22.20 39.27 -7.87
CA ILE A 21 -23.39 38.67 -8.51
C ILE A 21 -24.36 38.35 -7.37
N GLN A 22 -25.55 38.94 -7.43
CA GLN A 22 -26.63 38.72 -6.48
C GLN A 22 -27.72 37.90 -7.20
N GLU A 23 -27.86 36.61 -6.84
CA GLU A 23 -29.13 35.86 -6.98
C GLU A 23 -29.06 34.49 -6.28
N GLY A 24 -30.09 34.18 -5.48
CA GLY A 24 -30.54 32.82 -5.14
C GLY A 24 -29.78 32.06 -4.05
N GLU A 25 -30.46 31.83 -2.92
CA GLU A 25 -29.98 31.06 -1.76
C GLU A 25 -29.54 29.62 -2.11
N LYS A 26 -28.26 29.43 -2.43
CA LYS A 26 -27.50 28.25 -2.04
C LYS A 26 -26.22 28.75 -1.38
N LYS A 27 -26.00 28.38 -0.12
CA LYS A 27 -24.72 28.61 0.58
C LYS A 27 -23.64 27.79 -0.13
N VAL A 28 -23.05 28.35 -1.18
CA VAL A 28 -21.82 27.85 -1.77
C VAL A 28 -20.71 28.23 -0.80
N PHE A 29 -20.24 27.26 -0.02
CA PHE A 29 -18.99 27.40 0.69
C PHE A 29 -17.86 27.44 -0.34
N VAL A 30 -17.52 28.63 -0.82
CA VAL A 30 -16.24 28.84 -1.49
C VAL A 30 -15.18 28.79 -0.41
N MET A 31 -14.66 27.58 -0.14
CA MET A 31 -13.40 27.47 0.58
C MET A 31 -12.34 28.10 -0.31
N SER A 32 -11.97 29.35 0.00
CA SER A 32 -10.72 29.92 -0.48
C SER A 32 -9.59 28.98 -0.06
N ARG A 33 -9.12 28.15 -1.00
CA ARG A 33 -7.90 27.37 -0.81
C ARG A 33 -6.79 28.40 -0.70
N LYS A 34 -6.39 28.75 0.53
CA LYS A 34 -5.04 29.26 0.77
C LYS A 34 -4.09 28.38 -0.06
N PRO A 35 -3.10 28.95 -0.79
CA PRO A 35 -2.12 28.14 -1.47
C PRO A 35 -1.57 27.16 -0.44
N ALA A 36 -1.79 25.87 -0.67
CA ALA A 36 -1.44 24.84 0.29
C ALA A 36 0.06 24.99 0.56
N VAL A 37 0.41 25.43 1.77
CA VAL A 37 1.80 25.43 2.20
C VAL A 37 2.30 24.01 1.97
N GLN A 38 3.33 23.88 1.13
CA GLN A 38 3.89 22.61 0.73
C GLN A 38 4.27 21.83 1.99
N TYR A 39 3.51 20.78 2.33
CA TYR A 39 3.70 20.02 3.56
C TYR A 39 4.94 19.14 3.44
N ARG A 40 6.06 19.58 4.01
CA ARG A 40 7.35 18.86 3.96
C ARG A 40 7.71 18.34 5.36
N PRO A 41 7.27 17.14 5.75
CA PRO A 41 7.54 16.58 7.08
C PRO A 41 9.04 16.33 7.32
N GLN A 42 9.50 16.53 8.55
CA GLN A 42 10.85 16.14 8.97
C GLN A 42 10.75 15.08 10.06
N ALA A 43 11.61 14.06 10.00
CA ALA A 43 11.71 13.08 11.07
C ALA A 43 12.32 13.74 12.30
N LYS A 44 11.53 13.86 13.37
CA LYS A 44 12.03 14.36 14.67
C LYS A 44 12.60 13.25 15.53
N ARG A 45 11.94 12.08 15.53
CA ARG A 45 12.35 10.88 16.25
C ARG A 45 11.78 9.66 15.55
N ALA A 46 12.57 8.59 15.49
CA ALA A 46 12.11 7.25 15.16
C ALA A 46 12.35 6.34 16.36
N THR A 47 11.48 5.36 16.56
CA THR A 47 11.60 4.40 17.66
C THR A 47 11.15 3.04 17.14
N LEU A 48 12.02 2.03 17.24
CA LEU A 48 11.62 0.65 17.01
C LEU A 48 10.68 0.25 18.15
N VAL A 49 9.43 -0.09 17.81
CA VAL A 49 8.40 -0.35 18.82
C VAL A 49 8.28 -1.85 19.10
N ALA A 50 8.19 -2.66 18.06
CA ALA A 50 8.04 -4.11 18.14
C ALA A 50 8.29 -4.77 16.77
N ASN A 51 8.58 -6.07 16.78
CA ASN A 51 8.53 -6.89 15.57
C ASN A 51 7.10 -7.40 15.35
N VAL A 52 6.55 -7.21 14.16
CA VAL A 52 5.26 -7.81 13.80
C VAL A 52 5.52 -9.26 13.37
N THR A 53 5.06 -10.24 14.13
CA THR A 53 5.46 -11.64 13.87
C THR A 53 4.47 -12.67 14.40
N ASP A 54 4.51 -13.86 13.81
CA ASP A 54 3.97 -15.11 14.35
C ASP A 54 5.16 -16.02 14.65
N PRO A 55 5.39 -16.45 15.90
CA PRO A 55 6.53 -17.29 16.23
C PRO A 55 6.61 -18.62 15.44
N SER A 56 5.48 -19.09 14.89
CA SER A 56 5.40 -20.34 14.13
C SER A 56 5.69 -20.19 12.63
N VAL A 57 5.66 -18.97 12.08
CA VAL A 57 5.87 -18.73 10.64
C VAL A 57 6.62 -17.43 10.36
N SER A 58 7.51 -17.45 9.38
CA SER A 58 8.15 -16.22 8.86
C SER A 58 7.36 -15.72 7.65
N ARG A 59 6.85 -14.49 7.72
CA ARG A 59 6.12 -13.84 6.62
C ARG A 59 6.93 -12.69 6.08
N ASP A 60 6.97 -12.53 4.76
CA ASP A 60 7.66 -11.43 4.12
C ASP A 60 6.71 -10.44 3.43
N SER A 61 7.20 -9.22 3.22
CA SER A 61 6.57 -8.19 2.38
C SER A 61 5.07 -7.96 2.67
N CYS A 62 4.72 -7.77 3.95
CA CYS A 62 3.32 -7.64 4.36
C CYS A 62 2.78 -6.22 4.20
N GLY A 63 1.60 -6.10 3.62
CA GLY A 63 0.74 -4.91 3.70
C GLY A 63 -0.40 -5.11 4.69
N SER A 64 -0.99 -4.02 5.19
CA SER A 64 -2.11 -4.15 6.14
C SER A 64 -3.12 -3.02 6.14
N VAL A 65 -4.31 -3.36 6.64
CA VAL A 65 -5.44 -2.44 6.81
C VAL A 65 -6.15 -2.65 8.13
N SER A 66 -6.85 -1.61 8.59
CA SER A 66 -7.81 -1.77 9.68
C SER A 66 -9.08 -2.46 9.17
N MET A 67 -9.48 -3.53 9.86
CA MET A 67 -10.66 -4.32 9.53
C MET A 67 -11.21 -4.94 10.81
N GLY A 68 -12.50 -4.77 11.08
CA GLY A 68 -13.14 -5.35 12.28
C GLY A 68 -12.55 -4.87 13.62
N GLY A 69 -12.01 -3.65 13.69
CA GLY A 69 -11.34 -3.14 14.90
C GLY A 69 -9.96 -3.76 15.17
N ARG A 70 -9.40 -4.47 14.19
CA ARG A 70 -8.09 -5.14 14.23
C ARG A 70 -7.25 -4.68 13.04
N THR A 71 -6.02 -5.14 12.98
CA THR A 71 -5.19 -5.02 11.77
C THR A 71 -5.17 -6.34 11.02
N PHE A 72 -5.62 -6.32 9.78
CA PHE A 72 -5.51 -7.43 8.85
C PHE A 72 -4.25 -7.29 8.01
N TRP A 73 -3.45 -8.34 7.97
CA TRP A 73 -2.20 -8.42 7.22
C TRP A 73 -2.35 -9.35 6.02
N THR A 74 -1.80 -8.94 4.88
CA THR A 74 -1.60 -9.79 3.70
C THR A 74 -0.13 -9.75 3.33
N CYS A 75 0.49 -10.92 3.26
CA CYS A 75 1.93 -11.07 3.04
C CYS A 75 2.20 -11.74 1.69
N ARG A 76 3.42 -11.70 1.17
CA ARG A 76 3.75 -12.30 -0.14
C ARG A 76 4.06 -13.76 -0.05
N ASP A 77 5.11 -14.13 0.66
CA ASP A 77 5.54 -15.49 0.89
C ASP A 77 5.56 -15.77 2.40
N THR A 78 5.44 -17.04 2.75
CA THR A 78 5.43 -17.48 4.15
C THR A 78 6.10 -18.81 4.29
N ALA A 79 7.13 -18.87 5.11
CA ALA A 79 7.84 -20.09 5.45
C ALA A 79 7.41 -20.58 6.83
N VAL A 80 7.03 -21.86 6.93
CA VAL A 80 6.61 -22.46 8.21
C VAL A 80 7.83 -22.91 8.99
N ARG A 81 7.90 -22.57 10.29
CA ARG A 81 8.98 -23.02 11.16
C ARG A 81 8.88 -24.53 11.38
N ILE A 82 10.00 -25.24 11.23
CA ILE A 82 10.07 -26.67 11.49
C ILE A 82 10.08 -26.90 13.01
N PRO A 83 9.11 -27.65 13.57
CA PRO A 83 8.99 -27.86 15.01
C PRO A 83 10.29 -28.34 15.67
N GLY A 84 10.65 -27.76 16.82
CA GLY A 84 11.85 -28.11 17.56
C GLY A 84 13.17 -27.58 16.97
N THR A 85 13.13 -26.76 15.92
CA THR A 85 14.31 -26.19 15.26
C THR A 85 14.13 -24.69 15.00
N ASP A 86 15.22 -24.01 14.65
CA ASP A 86 15.18 -22.62 14.14
C ASP A 86 15.17 -22.55 12.61
N GLN A 87 14.90 -23.68 11.95
CA GLN A 87 14.80 -23.76 10.49
C GLN A 87 13.38 -23.49 10.00
N PHE A 88 13.27 -22.98 8.77
CA PHE A 88 12.02 -22.74 8.09
C PHE A 88 11.93 -23.61 6.85
N GLY A 89 10.78 -24.27 6.69
CA GLY A 89 10.48 -25.16 5.58
C GLY A 89 9.55 -24.51 4.55
N TRP A 90 8.78 -25.37 3.89
CA TRP A 90 7.81 -25.08 2.83
C TRP A 90 7.30 -23.63 2.75
N VAL A 91 7.43 -23.04 1.56
CA VAL A 91 6.97 -21.67 1.27
C VAL A 91 5.57 -21.69 0.68
N PHE A 92 4.65 -21.01 1.34
CA PHE A 92 3.32 -20.70 0.83
C PHE A 92 3.31 -19.30 0.23
N THR A 93 2.56 -19.10 -0.86
CA THR A 93 2.30 -17.76 -1.39
C THR A 93 1.03 -17.17 -0.77
N ASN A 94 1.01 -15.85 -0.69
CA ASN A 94 0.00 -14.98 -0.14
C ASN A 94 -0.74 -15.49 1.10
N THR A 95 -0.11 -15.37 2.26
CA THR A 95 -0.79 -15.69 3.52
C THR A 95 -1.29 -14.44 4.22
N VAL A 96 -2.06 -14.66 5.28
CA VAL A 96 -2.71 -13.60 6.04
C VAL A 96 -2.55 -13.78 7.53
N GLY A 97 -2.80 -12.71 8.25
CA GLY A 97 -2.82 -12.71 9.70
C GLY A 97 -3.58 -11.52 10.25
N TRP A 98 -3.76 -11.55 11.55
CA TRP A 98 -4.47 -10.60 12.36
C TRP A 98 -3.58 -10.13 13.50
N THR A 99 -3.65 -8.85 13.78
CA THR A 99 -3.14 -8.28 15.01
C THR A 99 -4.27 -7.60 15.75
N ASP A 100 -4.31 -7.83 17.06
CA ASP A 100 -5.30 -7.25 17.95
C ASP A 100 -4.89 -5.84 18.39
N HIS A 101 -5.88 -5.01 18.70
CA HIS A 101 -5.70 -3.71 19.32
C HIS A 101 -6.22 -3.75 20.76
N HIS A 102 -5.73 -2.86 21.61
CA HIS A 102 -6.34 -2.57 22.90
C HIS A 102 -7.68 -1.85 22.71
N SER A 103 -8.46 -1.75 23.78
CA SER A 103 -9.76 -1.05 23.76
C SER A 103 -9.66 0.44 23.42
N ASP A 104 -8.48 1.05 23.62
CA ASP A 104 -8.16 2.42 23.23
C ASP A 104 -7.75 2.57 21.74
N GLY A 105 -7.78 1.47 20.98
CA GLY A 105 -7.40 1.41 19.57
C GLY A 105 -5.88 1.41 19.32
N SER A 106 -5.05 1.31 20.36
CA SER A 106 -3.61 1.18 20.18
C SER A 106 -3.21 -0.28 19.86
N PRO A 107 -2.12 -0.51 19.09
CA PRO A 107 -1.68 -1.87 18.78
C PRO A 107 -1.34 -2.66 20.06
N ALA A 108 -1.79 -3.91 20.17
CA ALA A 108 -1.58 -4.74 21.35
C ALA A 108 -0.16 -5.34 21.41
N ILE A 109 0.81 -4.48 21.68
CA ILE A 109 2.23 -4.85 21.76
C ILE A 109 2.49 -5.62 23.04
N GLN A 110 3.16 -6.77 22.90
CA GLN A 110 3.53 -7.66 23.99
C GLN A 110 5.02 -7.46 24.31
N ALA A 111 5.33 -7.24 25.59
CA ALA A 111 6.71 -7.33 26.07
C ALA A 111 7.09 -8.80 26.25
N GLY A 112 8.16 -9.26 25.59
CA GLY A 112 8.63 -10.65 25.68
C GLY A 112 7.68 -11.68 25.08
N GLY A 113 7.61 -11.72 23.74
CA GLY A 113 6.77 -12.67 23.00
C GLY A 113 7.28 -14.13 23.01
N PRO A 114 6.49 -15.11 22.52
CA PRO A 114 6.98 -16.48 22.39
C PRO A 114 8.16 -16.57 21.43
N VAL A 115 9.17 -17.38 21.78
CA VAL A 115 10.39 -17.58 20.96
C VAL A 115 10.04 -18.20 19.61
N GLY A 116 10.55 -17.60 18.53
CA GLY A 116 10.35 -18.07 17.16
C GLY A 116 10.74 -17.03 16.13
N ALA A 117 10.07 -17.04 14.97
CA ALA A 117 10.33 -16.04 13.92
C ALA A 117 10.23 -14.62 14.48
N GLY A 118 11.27 -13.79 14.28
CA GLY A 118 11.28 -12.40 14.72
C GLY A 118 11.16 -12.18 16.24
N SER A 119 11.26 -13.22 17.08
CA SER A 119 11.17 -13.10 18.54
C SER A 119 12.16 -13.99 19.28
N ASN A 120 12.94 -13.40 20.18
CA ASN A 120 13.91 -14.08 21.03
C ASN A 120 13.44 -14.28 22.48
N GLY A 121 12.15 -14.07 22.77
CA GLY A 121 11.62 -14.15 24.13
C GLY A 121 11.74 -12.87 24.96
N THR A 122 12.54 -11.89 24.51
CA THR A 122 12.82 -10.66 25.27
C THR A 122 12.43 -9.39 24.52
N ASN A 123 12.45 -9.41 23.19
CA ASN A 123 12.03 -8.27 22.39
C ASN A 123 10.51 -8.10 22.37
N ASN A 124 10.07 -6.86 22.20
CA ASN A 124 8.66 -6.55 22.02
C ASN A 124 8.16 -7.12 20.69
N ILE A 125 6.96 -7.72 20.71
CA ILE A 125 6.29 -8.20 19.51
C ILE A 125 4.89 -7.62 19.37
N LEU A 126 4.48 -7.41 18.12
CA LEU A 126 3.09 -7.23 17.76
C LEU A 126 2.63 -8.55 17.12
N LEU A 127 1.94 -9.37 17.90
CA LEU A 127 1.62 -10.73 17.49
C LEU A 127 0.67 -10.72 16.28
N MET A 128 1.10 -11.38 15.20
CA MET A 128 0.32 -11.61 13.99
C MET A 128 -0.27 -13.02 14.02
N LYS A 129 -1.41 -13.18 14.68
CA LYS A 129 -2.12 -14.46 14.79
C LYS A 129 -2.84 -14.78 13.48
N GLY A 130 -3.20 -16.02 13.22
CA GLY A 130 -4.05 -16.33 12.08
C GLY A 130 -4.08 -17.81 11.76
N PRO A 131 -4.81 -18.19 10.71
CA PRO A 131 -4.75 -19.56 10.23
C PRO A 131 -3.31 -19.89 9.83
N GLN A 132 -2.91 -21.14 10.10
CA GLN A 132 -1.70 -21.67 9.51
C GLN A 132 -1.83 -21.63 7.98
N PRO A 133 -0.72 -21.36 7.26
CA PRO A 133 -0.74 -21.39 5.80
C PRO A 133 -1.29 -22.72 5.28
N SER A 134 -2.19 -22.65 4.30
CA SER A 134 -2.83 -23.82 3.70
C SER A 134 -3.10 -23.57 2.21
N LEU A 135 -3.47 -24.64 1.49
CA LEU A 135 -3.89 -24.57 0.10
C LEU A 135 -5.42 -24.74 0.00
N PRO A 136 -6.10 -24.04 -0.94
CA PRO A 136 -5.55 -23.02 -1.82
C PRO A 136 -5.10 -21.77 -1.04
N THR A 137 -4.19 -21.01 -1.65
CA THR A 137 -3.66 -19.77 -1.07
C THR A 137 -4.74 -18.69 -0.95
N PHE A 138 -4.53 -17.67 -0.12
CA PHE A 138 -5.58 -16.71 0.27
C PHE A 138 -6.13 -15.93 -0.93
N TYR A 139 -5.24 -15.43 -1.79
CA TYR A 139 -5.55 -14.92 -3.11
C TYR A 139 -5.38 -16.06 -4.11
N PRO A 140 -6.48 -16.71 -4.53
CA PRO A 140 -6.40 -17.90 -5.35
C PRO A 140 -5.77 -17.59 -6.71
N LEU A 141 -4.93 -18.51 -7.15
CA LEU A 141 -4.36 -18.49 -8.50
C LEU A 141 -5.44 -18.76 -9.56
N GLY A 142 -5.24 -18.23 -10.76
CA GLY A 142 -6.11 -18.47 -11.91
C GLY A 142 -6.07 -19.94 -12.38
N SER A 143 -7.12 -20.38 -13.08
CA SER A 143 -7.20 -21.79 -13.57
C SER A 143 -6.10 -22.18 -14.56
N ASN A 144 -5.50 -21.20 -15.23
CA ASN A 144 -4.41 -21.39 -16.20
C ASN A 144 -3.03 -21.25 -15.55
N GLU A 145 -2.99 -20.91 -14.26
CA GLU A 145 -1.78 -20.84 -13.47
C GLU A 145 -1.51 -22.23 -12.88
N CYS A 146 -0.26 -22.49 -12.51
CA CYS A 146 0.11 -23.79 -11.96
C CYS A 146 -0.72 -24.15 -10.71
N PRO A 147 -0.77 -25.44 -10.30
CA PRO A 147 -1.66 -25.91 -9.23
C PRO A 147 -1.62 -25.03 -7.99
N SER A 148 -2.62 -25.09 -7.11
CA SER A 148 -2.84 -24.13 -6.01
C SER A 148 -1.63 -23.67 -5.17
N SER A 149 -0.52 -24.41 -5.14
CA SER A 149 0.77 -24.01 -4.57
C SER A 149 1.55 -22.95 -5.37
N GLY A 150 1.20 -22.72 -6.63
CA GLY A 150 1.93 -21.91 -7.60
C GLY A 150 3.08 -22.63 -8.30
N VAL A 151 3.56 -23.77 -7.78
CA VAL A 151 4.70 -24.49 -8.36
C VAL A 151 4.27 -25.30 -9.58
N CYS A 152 4.94 -25.09 -10.71
CA CYS A 152 4.63 -25.78 -11.96
C CYS A 152 5.20 -27.19 -12.00
N ALA A 153 4.55 -28.08 -12.78
CA ALA A 153 4.98 -29.47 -12.95
C ALA A 153 6.37 -29.60 -13.59
N ASP A 154 6.87 -28.54 -14.22
CA ASP A 154 8.22 -28.47 -14.78
C ASP A 154 9.33 -28.40 -13.71
N GLY A 155 8.97 -28.11 -12.44
CA GLY A 155 9.91 -27.86 -11.34
C GLY A 155 10.80 -26.64 -11.52
N LYS A 156 10.62 -25.87 -12.60
CA LYS A 156 11.50 -24.77 -13.04
C LYS A 156 10.82 -23.41 -12.96
N SER A 157 9.50 -23.37 -12.97
CA SER A 157 8.75 -22.13 -12.87
C SER A 157 7.65 -22.20 -11.81
N ARG A 158 7.22 -21.01 -11.36
CA ARG A 158 6.09 -20.85 -10.44
C ARG A 158 5.31 -19.58 -10.75
N TRP A 159 4.03 -19.65 -10.44
CA TRP A 159 3.14 -18.50 -10.41
C TRP A 159 3.04 -17.95 -9.00
N THR A 160 3.07 -16.64 -8.86
CA THR A 160 2.94 -15.97 -7.58
C THR A 160 1.86 -14.91 -7.64
N SER A 161 0.90 -15.02 -6.72
CA SER A 161 -0.09 -13.98 -6.45
C SER A 161 0.44 -13.15 -5.28
N TRP A 162 1.39 -12.26 -5.58
CA TRP A 162 2.05 -11.42 -4.57
C TRP A 162 1.31 -10.09 -4.40
N PRO A 163 0.68 -9.82 -3.25
CA PRO A 163 0.09 -8.51 -2.99
C PRO A 163 1.20 -7.46 -2.84
N ASP A 164 1.43 -6.66 -3.88
CA ASP A 164 2.45 -5.61 -3.89
C ASP A 164 2.04 -4.35 -3.09
N SER A 165 0.76 -4.21 -2.79
CA SER A 165 0.19 -3.13 -1.98
C SER A 165 -0.82 -3.66 -0.95
N PRO A 166 -1.07 -2.92 0.15
CA PRO A 166 -2.12 -3.27 1.10
C PRO A 166 -3.51 -3.37 0.43
N PRO A 167 -4.42 -4.21 0.96
CA PRO A 167 -5.81 -4.23 0.52
C PRO A 167 -6.43 -2.84 0.58
N MET A 168 -7.24 -2.46 -0.40
CA MET A 168 -7.93 -1.18 -0.38
C MET A 168 -9.33 -1.34 0.21
N VAL A 169 -9.54 -0.88 1.44
CA VAL A 169 -10.89 -0.87 2.05
C VAL A 169 -11.76 0.15 1.32
N SER A 170 -12.82 -0.34 0.67
CA SER A 170 -13.77 0.48 -0.10
C SER A 170 -15.02 0.85 0.70
N ASN A 171 -15.45 -0.03 1.61
CA ASN A 171 -16.63 0.18 2.43
C ASN A 171 -16.51 -0.61 3.74
N THR A 172 -17.05 -0.04 4.82
CA THR A 172 -17.35 -0.75 6.07
C THR A 172 -18.81 -0.46 6.40
N ALA A 173 -19.65 -1.50 6.33
CA ALA A 173 -21.07 -1.41 6.63
C ALA A 173 -21.31 -1.26 8.13
N GLN A 174 -22.54 -0.88 8.51
CA GLN A 174 -22.93 -0.65 9.90
C GLN A 174 -22.82 -1.90 10.78
N ASP A 175 -23.01 -3.10 10.19
CA ASP A 175 -22.85 -4.39 10.86
C ASP A 175 -21.37 -4.82 10.99
N GLY A 176 -20.42 -3.97 10.57
CA GLY A 176 -19.00 -4.25 10.58
C GLY A 176 -18.52 -5.08 9.38
N THR A 177 -19.40 -5.44 8.44
CA THR A 177 -18.98 -6.09 7.19
C THR A 177 -18.08 -5.16 6.39
N VAL A 178 -16.88 -5.63 6.01
CA VAL A 178 -15.91 -4.84 5.24
C VAL A 178 -15.78 -5.40 3.83
N THR A 179 -15.81 -4.51 2.84
CA THR A 179 -15.47 -4.80 1.45
C THR A 179 -14.16 -4.14 1.09
N ALA A 180 -13.19 -4.93 0.63
CA ALA A 180 -11.89 -4.45 0.18
C ALA A 180 -11.51 -5.04 -1.18
N TYR A 181 -10.57 -4.41 -1.86
CA TYR A 181 -10.09 -4.84 -3.17
C TYR A 181 -8.57 -4.83 -3.23
N THR A 182 -8.00 -5.79 -3.96
CA THR A 182 -6.56 -5.88 -4.20
C THR A 182 -6.31 -6.20 -5.67
N TRP A 183 -5.39 -5.47 -6.29
CA TRP A 183 -4.91 -5.74 -7.65
C TRP A 183 -3.59 -6.50 -7.54
N ILE A 184 -3.54 -7.71 -8.08
CA ILE A 184 -2.38 -8.59 -7.96
C ILE A 184 -1.91 -9.00 -9.35
N SER A 185 -0.65 -8.71 -9.65
CA SER A 185 0.01 -9.12 -10.89
C SER A 185 0.09 -10.65 -10.96
N ASN A 186 -0.26 -11.22 -12.10
CA ASN A 186 -0.14 -12.65 -12.36
C ASN A 186 1.33 -12.95 -12.69
N ASN A 187 2.18 -12.94 -11.66
CA ASN A 187 3.63 -13.05 -11.84
C ASN A 187 4.01 -14.50 -12.17
N HIS A 188 4.73 -14.69 -13.26
CA HIS A 188 5.36 -15.96 -13.63
C HIS A 188 6.87 -15.80 -13.53
N ILE A 189 7.50 -16.61 -12.68
CA ILE A 189 8.91 -16.51 -12.35
C ILE A 189 9.61 -17.87 -12.43
N THR A 190 10.94 -17.87 -12.51
CA THR A 190 11.72 -19.08 -12.29
C THR A 190 11.63 -19.51 -10.82
N SER A 191 11.49 -20.81 -10.58
CA SER A 191 11.51 -21.39 -9.23
C SER A 191 12.87 -21.23 -8.56
N SER A 192 13.94 -21.27 -9.36
CA SER A 192 15.30 -20.96 -8.93
C SER A 192 15.70 -19.55 -9.39
N GLY A 193 16.06 -18.67 -8.46
CA GLY A 193 16.61 -17.34 -8.77
C GLY A 193 15.58 -16.24 -9.06
N PHE A 194 14.28 -16.51 -8.92
CA PHE A 194 13.20 -15.50 -8.94
C PHE A 194 13.19 -14.56 -10.16
N GLN A 195 13.65 -15.05 -11.31
CA GLN A 195 13.70 -14.26 -12.54
C GLN A 195 12.29 -14.14 -13.12
N VAL A 196 11.90 -12.94 -13.53
CA VAL A 196 10.60 -12.69 -14.17
C VAL A 196 10.59 -13.29 -15.57
N LEU A 197 9.66 -14.23 -15.80
CA LEU A 197 9.46 -14.90 -17.10
C LEU A 197 8.45 -14.16 -17.98
N THR A 198 7.48 -13.48 -17.35
CA THR A 198 6.50 -12.64 -18.06
C THR A 198 6.70 -11.18 -17.65
N THR A 199 7.30 -10.38 -18.53
CA THR A 199 7.38 -8.93 -18.33
C THR A 199 6.00 -8.30 -18.50
N GLN A 200 5.63 -7.37 -17.59
CA GLN A 200 4.33 -6.69 -17.61
C GLN A 200 3.13 -7.64 -17.69
N PRO A 201 2.98 -8.56 -16.71
CA PRO A 201 1.91 -9.54 -16.72
C PRO A 201 0.53 -8.88 -16.62
N SER A 202 -0.53 -9.65 -16.90
CA SER A 202 -1.88 -9.24 -16.55
C SER A 202 -2.05 -9.17 -15.03
N VAL A 203 -3.12 -8.50 -14.59
CA VAL A 203 -3.45 -8.29 -13.18
C VAL A 203 -4.84 -8.82 -12.89
N THR A 204 -4.96 -9.63 -11.85
CA THR A 204 -6.24 -10.05 -11.30
C THR A 204 -6.77 -9.01 -10.30
N LEU A 205 -8.03 -8.61 -10.45
CA LEU A 205 -8.75 -7.87 -9.40
C LEU A 205 -9.40 -8.87 -8.44
N HIS A 206 -9.02 -8.82 -7.17
CA HIS A 206 -9.63 -9.59 -6.10
C HIS A 206 -10.57 -8.73 -5.27
N LYS A 207 -11.75 -9.27 -4.96
CA LYS A 207 -12.67 -8.71 -3.97
C LYS A 207 -12.57 -9.52 -2.68
N MET A 208 -12.40 -8.80 -1.58
CA MET A 208 -12.42 -9.33 -0.23
C MET A 208 -13.72 -8.93 0.45
N THR A 209 -14.38 -9.89 1.10
CA THR A 209 -15.52 -9.63 1.99
C THR A 209 -15.25 -10.24 3.35
N TYR A 210 -15.11 -9.38 4.35
CA TYR A 210 -15.02 -9.77 5.75
C TYR A 210 -16.35 -9.55 6.44
N LYS A 211 -16.88 -10.60 7.07
CA LYS A 211 -18.06 -10.52 7.91
C LYS A 211 -17.66 -10.94 9.34
N PRO A 212 -17.69 -10.02 10.31
CA PRO A 212 -17.42 -10.37 11.71
C PRO A 212 -18.34 -11.50 12.18
N ASN A 213 -17.79 -12.45 12.94
CA ASN A 213 -18.57 -13.48 13.61
C ASN A 213 -17.90 -13.87 14.95
N ALA A 214 -18.42 -14.89 15.64
CA ALA A 214 -17.89 -15.34 16.93
C ALA A 214 -16.50 -16.00 16.85
N ASP A 215 -16.09 -16.49 15.68
CA ASP A 215 -14.76 -17.03 15.45
C ASP A 215 -13.77 -15.90 15.19
N VAL A 216 -12.94 -15.60 16.19
CA VAL A 216 -11.90 -14.57 16.14
C VAL A 216 -10.83 -14.84 15.08
N ASN A 217 -10.75 -16.05 14.53
CA ASN A 217 -9.81 -16.42 13.48
C ASN A 217 -10.41 -16.34 12.08
N VAL A 218 -11.68 -15.97 11.93
CA VAL A 218 -12.29 -15.81 10.61
C VAL A 218 -11.50 -14.78 9.80
N VAL A 219 -11.12 -15.17 8.59
CA VAL A 219 -10.45 -14.29 7.61
C VAL A 219 -11.44 -13.87 6.52
N PRO A 220 -11.17 -12.77 5.81
CA PRO A 220 -12.04 -12.33 4.71
C PRO A 220 -12.13 -13.42 3.63
N THR A 221 -13.33 -13.61 3.08
CA THR A 221 -13.48 -14.42 1.87
C THR A 221 -12.97 -13.65 0.67
N VAL A 222 -12.25 -14.33 -0.23
CA VAL A 222 -11.66 -13.73 -1.44
C VAL A 222 -12.29 -14.34 -2.68
N LYS A 223 -12.64 -13.50 -3.66
CA LYS A 223 -13.07 -13.92 -4.99
C LYS A 223 -12.35 -13.12 -6.08
N PRO A 224 -11.83 -13.76 -7.14
CA PRO A 224 -11.41 -13.03 -8.32
C PRO A 224 -12.66 -12.42 -9.00
N VAL A 225 -12.61 -11.12 -9.27
CA VAL A 225 -13.64 -10.40 -10.04
C VAL A 225 -13.37 -10.55 -11.54
N ASP A 226 -12.12 -10.36 -11.94
CA ASP A 226 -11.62 -10.51 -13.30
C ASP A 226 -10.13 -10.89 -13.21
N THR A 227 -9.77 -12.04 -13.78
CA THR A 227 -8.38 -12.58 -13.76
C THR A 227 -7.44 -11.88 -14.75
N SER A 228 -7.97 -10.95 -15.55
CA SER A 228 -7.22 -10.06 -16.44
C SER A 228 -7.82 -8.65 -16.40
N PHE A 229 -8.04 -8.14 -15.18
CA PHE A 229 -8.59 -6.81 -14.96
C PHE A 229 -7.73 -5.74 -15.64
N TRP A 230 -6.41 -5.80 -15.46
CA TRP A 230 -5.48 -5.16 -16.40
C TRP A 230 -4.89 -6.25 -17.28
N LYS A 231 -4.89 -6.03 -18.59
CA LYS A 231 -4.27 -6.98 -19.53
C LYS A 231 -2.75 -6.85 -19.47
N ALA A 232 -2.05 -7.86 -19.97
CA ALA A 232 -0.60 -7.76 -20.17
C ALA A 232 -0.26 -6.53 -21.03
N ASN A 233 0.86 -5.87 -20.71
CA ASN A 233 1.31 -4.61 -21.32
C ASN A 233 0.38 -3.40 -21.11
N GLU A 234 -0.57 -3.48 -20.18
CA GLU A 234 -1.33 -2.31 -19.72
C GLU A 234 -0.77 -1.77 -18.40
N ILE A 235 -1.05 -0.50 -18.09
CA ILE A 235 -0.71 0.05 -16.78
C ILE A 235 -1.54 -0.66 -15.72
N ALA A 236 -0.86 -1.32 -14.80
CA ALA A 236 -1.42 -2.04 -13.66
C ALA A 236 -1.85 -1.07 -12.54
N TYR A 237 -2.92 -0.30 -12.74
CA TYR A 237 -3.38 0.63 -11.70
C TYR A 237 -3.83 -0.09 -10.43
N GLY A 238 -3.30 0.33 -9.29
CA GLY A 238 -3.61 -0.24 -7.97
C GLY A 238 -2.53 -1.22 -7.46
N THR A 239 -1.66 -1.73 -8.33
CA THR A 239 -0.57 -2.63 -7.88
C THR A 239 0.57 -1.86 -7.22
N TYR A 240 0.88 -0.65 -7.69
CA TYR A 240 1.90 0.21 -7.08
C TYR A 240 1.42 0.84 -5.76
N GLY A 241 0.13 1.06 -5.64
CA GLY A 241 -0.49 1.56 -4.42
C GLY A 241 -1.86 2.16 -4.67
N ASN A 242 -2.58 2.42 -3.58
CA ASN A 242 -3.95 2.89 -3.63
C ASN A 242 -4.28 3.76 -2.41
N VAL A 243 -5.28 4.63 -2.56
CA VAL A 243 -5.87 5.40 -1.44
C VAL A 243 -7.32 5.72 -1.74
N VAL A 244 -8.19 5.57 -0.73
CA VAL A 244 -9.59 6.01 -0.81
C VAL A 244 -9.72 7.37 -0.14
N ASN A 245 -10.25 8.35 -0.87
CA ASN A 245 -10.60 9.65 -0.31
C ASN A 245 -11.72 10.31 -1.13
N GLY A 246 -12.60 11.06 -0.48
CA GLY A 246 -13.64 11.82 -1.17
C GLY A 246 -14.58 11.00 -2.07
N GLY A 247 -14.85 9.74 -1.71
CA GLY A 247 -15.72 8.83 -2.48
C GLY A 247 -15.07 8.21 -3.73
N TYR A 248 -13.78 8.45 -3.95
CA TYR A 248 -13.00 7.85 -5.03
C TYR A 248 -11.92 6.93 -4.47
N ALA A 249 -11.68 5.84 -5.18
CA ALA A 249 -10.45 5.07 -5.11
C ALA A 249 -9.45 5.67 -6.10
N TYR A 250 -8.29 6.10 -5.61
CA TYR A 250 -7.16 6.55 -6.40
C TYR A 250 -6.14 5.42 -6.48
N LEU A 251 -5.78 5.02 -7.70
CA LEU A 251 -5.04 3.81 -7.99
C LEU A 251 -3.77 4.19 -8.76
N TYR A 252 -2.61 3.96 -8.15
CA TYR A 252 -1.32 4.24 -8.75
C TYR A 252 -0.79 2.97 -9.44
N GLY A 253 -0.20 3.15 -10.62
CA GLY A 253 0.44 2.09 -11.40
C GLY A 253 1.75 2.57 -12.00
N LEU A 254 2.57 1.65 -12.50
CA LEU A 254 3.87 2.01 -13.11
C LEU A 254 3.76 2.10 -14.64
N LEU A 255 4.44 3.10 -15.20
CA LEU A 255 4.73 3.21 -16.63
C LEU A 255 5.97 2.40 -16.98
N TYR A 256 6.16 2.14 -18.28
CA TYR A 256 7.36 1.51 -18.81
C TYR A 256 8.10 2.46 -19.76
N PRO A 257 9.42 2.66 -19.60
CA PRO A 257 10.32 1.97 -18.66
C PRO A 257 10.29 2.51 -17.23
N SER A 258 9.76 3.71 -16.99
CA SER A 258 9.71 4.32 -15.66
C SER A 258 8.64 5.41 -15.58
N GLY A 259 8.19 5.69 -14.37
CA GLY A 259 7.17 6.69 -14.06
C GLY A 259 5.98 6.08 -13.33
N VAL A 260 5.21 6.93 -12.66
CA VAL A 260 4.00 6.54 -11.93
C VAL A 260 2.81 7.17 -12.63
N ALA A 261 1.81 6.38 -12.97
CA ALA A 261 0.54 6.85 -13.52
C ALA A 261 -0.58 6.72 -12.48
N LEU A 262 -1.66 7.48 -12.67
CA LEU A 262 -2.79 7.53 -11.76
C LEU A 262 -4.11 7.30 -12.50
N ALA A 263 -4.95 6.46 -11.91
CA ALA A 263 -6.37 6.33 -12.25
C ALA A 263 -7.23 6.64 -11.02
N ARG A 264 -8.50 6.96 -11.25
CA ARG A 264 -9.53 7.02 -10.21
C ARG A 264 -10.82 6.36 -10.65
N VAL A 265 -11.57 5.85 -9.70
CA VAL A 265 -12.91 5.29 -9.90
C VAL A 265 -13.78 5.58 -8.67
N PRO A 266 -15.09 5.85 -8.79
CA PRO A 266 -15.98 5.88 -7.64
C PRO A 266 -15.89 4.56 -6.85
N VAL A 267 -15.86 4.62 -5.52
CA VAL A 267 -15.66 3.42 -4.67
C VAL A 267 -16.73 2.34 -4.86
N ASN A 268 -17.93 2.72 -5.30
CA ASN A 268 -19.03 1.80 -5.61
C ASN A 268 -18.98 1.24 -7.05
N SER A 269 -17.96 1.58 -7.83
CA SER A 269 -17.82 1.23 -9.25
C SER A 269 -16.47 0.57 -9.56
N ILE A 270 -15.74 0.09 -8.54
CA ILE A 270 -14.39 -0.50 -8.67
C ILE A 270 -14.35 -1.67 -9.67
N GLU A 271 -15.42 -2.46 -9.75
CA GLU A 271 -15.49 -3.62 -10.63
C GLU A 271 -15.78 -3.25 -12.11
N ASP A 272 -16.19 -2.01 -12.39
CA ASP A 272 -16.58 -1.54 -13.73
C ASP A 272 -15.49 -0.64 -14.35
N LYS A 273 -14.67 -1.22 -15.23
CA LYS A 273 -13.59 -0.51 -15.95
C LYS A 273 -14.09 0.70 -16.77
N THR A 274 -15.36 0.73 -17.18
CA THR A 274 -15.91 1.85 -17.98
C THR A 274 -16.07 3.13 -17.18
N LYS A 275 -16.05 3.04 -15.83
CA LYS A 275 -16.16 4.19 -14.92
C LYS A 275 -14.81 4.78 -14.53
N TYR A 276 -13.72 4.17 -14.95
CA TYR A 276 -12.38 4.62 -14.63
C TYR A 276 -12.02 5.89 -15.39
N GLN A 277 -11.34 6.79 -14.70
CA GLN A 277 -10.73 7.97 -15.28
C GLN A 277 -9.23 7.92 -15.03
N TYR A 278 -8.45 8.34 -16.03
CA TYR A 278 -6.99 8.31 -16.04
C TYR A 278 -6.47 9.74 -16.08
N TYR A 279 -5.42 10.02 -15.30
CA TYR A 279 -4.80 11.33 -15.30
C TYR A 279 -3.72 11.41 -16.38
N VAL A 280 -3.95 12.24 -17.40
CA VAL A 280 -3.06 12.41 -18.56
C VAL A 280 -2.95 13.88 -18.90
N SER A 281 -1.73 14.40 -19.05
CA SER A 281 -1.45 15.81 -19.40
C SER A 281 -2.18 16.82 -18.52
N GLY A 282 -2.25 16.56 -17.21
CA GLY A 282 -2.90 17.46 -16.26
C GLY A 282 -4.43 17.36 -16.22
N LYS A 283 -5.04 16.38 -16.91
CA LYS A 283 -6.50 16.26 -17.03
C LYS A 283 -6.97 14.83 -16.79
N TRP A 284 -8.17 14.69 -16.25
CA TRP A 284 -8.86 13.41 -16.16
C TRP A 284 -9.53 13.07 -17.49
N THR A 285 -9.28 11.87 -18.01
CA THR A 285 -9.87 11.34 -19.26
C THR A 285 -10.41 9.92 -19.05
N SER A 286 -11.43 9.51 -19.80
CA SER A 286 -11.91 8.12 -19.82
C SER A 286 -11.06 7.21 -20.71
N THR A 287 -10.15 7.78 -21.52
CA THR A 287 -9.29 7.00 -22.42
C THR A 287 -8.04 6.55 -21.67
N LYS A 288 -7.89 5.23 -21.54
CA LYS A 288 -6.72 4.61 -20.92
C LYS A 288 -5.46 4.91 -21.75
N PRO A 289 -4.40 5.48 -21.15
CA PRO A 289 -3.14 5.69 -21.86
C PRO A 289 -2.39 4.37 -22.07
N ALA A 290 -1.54 4.32 -23.09
CA ALA A 290 -0.57 3.24 -23.25
C ALA A 290 0.45 3.25 -22.09
N ILE A 291 0.99 2.08 -21.72
CA ILE A 291 1.98 1.95 -20.63
C ILE A 291 3.27 2.74 -20.88
N THR A 292 3.55 3.06 -22.14
CA THR A 292 4.70 3.87 -22.57
C THR A 292 4.40 5.36 -22.72
N ASN A 293 3.18 5.82 -22.42
CA ASN A 293 2.80 7.21 -22.61
C ASN A 293 3.36 8.10 -21.48
N PRO A 294 4.38 8.93 -21.73
CA PRO A 294 4.98 9.77 -20.69
C PRO A 294 4.03 10.84 -20.17
N ALA A 295 3.02 11.22 -20.96
CA ALA A 295 2.03 12.21 -20.56
C ALA A 295 1.09 11.72 -19.44
N ALA A 296 1.06 10.41 -19.17
CA ALA A 296 0.34 9.83 -18.05
C ALA A 296 1.14 9.87 -16.73
N ALA A 297 2.40 10.30 -16.76
CA ALA A 297 3.24 10.36 -15.57
C ALA A 297 2.75 11.44 -14.61
N VAL A 298 2.57 11.07 -13.35
CA VAL A 298 2.39 11.97 -12.22
C VAL A 298 3.76 12.23 -11.62
N PRO A 299 4.34 13.43 -11.81
CA PRO A 299 5.68 13.73 -11.33
C PRO A 299 5.77 13.54 -9.82
N ASN A 300 6.87 12.94 -9.34
CA ASN A 300 7.21 12.78 -7.93
C ASN A 300 6.22 11.97 -7.07
N ALA A 301 5.25 11.26 -7.66
CA ALA A 301 4.31 10.39 -6.95
C ALA A 301 4.98 9.08 -6.51
N GLY A 302 5.99 9.19 -5.64
CA GLY A 302 6.85 8.09 -5.21
C GLY A 302 8.11 7.92 -6.04
N THR A 303 8.81 6.83 -5.81
CA THR A 303 10.16 6.53 -6.35
C THR A 303 10.17 5.38 -7.36
N THR A 304 9.00 4.83 -7.71
CA THR A 304 8.83 3.53 -8.38
C THR A 304 9.28 2.31 -7.57
N GLY A 305 9.81 2.50 -6.35
CA GLY A 305 10.04 1.43 -5.37
C GLY A 305 8.80 1.18 -4.52
N GLN A 306 8.82 0.12 -3.72
CA GLN A 306 7.66 -0.26 -2.89
C GLN A 306 7.33 0.83 -1.87
N GLY A 307 6.05 1.01 -1.56
CA GLY A 307 5.61 2.01 -0.60
C GLY A 307 4.11 2.02 -0.39
N THR A 308 3.64 2.98 0.38
CA THR A 308 2.22 3.12 0.71
C THR A 308 1.75 4.54 0.46
N PHE A 309 0.62 4.66 -0.23
CA PHE A 309 -0.12 5.90 -0.37
C PHE A 309 -1.21 5.98 0.70
N TYR A 310 -1.36 7.13 1.33
CA TYR A 310 -2.48 7.39 2.24
C TYR A 310 -2.79 8.88 2.33
N TYR A 311 -3.99 9.23 2.77
CA TYR A 311 -4.37 10.60 3.06
C TYR A 311 -4.25 10.88 4.56
N CYS A 312 -3.48 11.90 4.93
CA CYS A 312 -3.31 12.35 6.31
C CYS A 312 -4.25 13.51 6.61
N ASN A 313 -5.34 13.24 7.33
CA ASN A 313 -6.32 14.26 7.73
C ASN A 313 -5.68 15.41 8.52
N LYS A 314 -4.73 15.14 9.42
CA LYS A 314 -4.09 16.18 10.23
C LYS A 314 -3.24 17.15 9.38
N ALA A 315 -2.57 16.62 8.35
CA ALA A 315 -1.77 17.41 7.43
C ALA A 315 -2.57 17.94 6.22
N GLN A 316 -3.82 17.49 6.06
CA GLN A 316 -4.64 17.71 4.86
C GLN A 316 -3.86 17.41 3.57
N SER A 317 -3.10 16.31 3.57
CA SER A 317 -2.11 16.00 2.54
C SER A 317 -2.09 14.51 2.21
N TYR A 318 -1.97 14.20 0.93
CA TYR A 318 -1.62 12.87 0.45
C TYR A 318 -0.14 12.63 0.73
N ILE A 319 0.17 11.41 1.16
CA ILE A 319 1.52 11.00 1.51
C ILE A 319 1.81 9.69 0.78
N TRP A 320 2.97 9.63 0.14
CA TRP A 320 3.64 8.41 -0.23
C TRP A 320 4.87 8.27 0.65
N ILE A 321 5.04 7.11 1.27
CA ILE A 321 6.26 6.75 1.99
C ILE A 321 6.65 5.33 1.62
N GLY A 322 7.92 5.12 1.36
CA GLY A 322 8.40 3.85 0.85
C GLY A 322 9.90 3.84 0.61
N GLN A 323 10.35 2.85 -0.13
CA GLN A 323 11.74 2.61 -0.47
C GLN A 323 12.05 3.15 -1.87
N ASN A 324 13.28 3.60 -2.11
CA ASN A 324 13.73 3.92 -3.46
C ASN A 324 13.92 2.65 -4.30
N ASN A 325 13.64 2.65 -5.60
CA ASN A 325 13.95 1.50 -6.49
C ASN A 325 15.42 1.55 -6.92
N PRO A 326 16.20 0.45 -6.92
CA PRO A 326 15.92 -0.92 -6.45
C PRO A 326 16.51 -1.19 -5.04
N SER A 327 16.44 -0.22 -4.13
CA SER A 327 17.05 -0.34 -2.80
C SER A 327 16.45 -1.50 -2.00
N VAL A 328 17.29 -2.14 -1.19
CA VAL A 328 16.94 -3.19 -0.23
C VAL A 328 17.28 -2.77 1.21
N TRP A 329 17.61 -1.49 1.40
CA TRP A 329 18.02 -0.89 2.67
C TRP A 329 16.84 -0.24 3.39
N ALA A 330 16.91 -0.13 4.72
CA ALA A 330 15.90 0.53 5.57
C ALA A 330 15.82 2.07 5.39
N ASP A 331 15.95 2.58 4.17
CA ASP A 331 15.88 3.98 3.80
C ASP A 331 14.45 4.35 3.37
N PHE A 332 13.77 5.10 4.24
CA PHE A 332 12.42 5.57 4.04
C PHE A 332 12.43 6.92 3.32
N TYR A 333 11.98 6.93 2.08
CA TYR A 333 11.71 8.14 1.29
C TYR A 333 10.26 8.57 1.47
N ILE A 334 10.02 9.88 1.44
CA ILE A 334 8.68 10.45 1.53
C ILE A 334 8.42 11.46 0.43
N SER A 335 7.19 11.50 -0.05
CA SER A 335 6.63 12.51 -0.94
C SER A 335 5.22 12.86 -0.47
N THR A 336 4.81 14.10 -0.69
CA THR A 336 3.51 14.62 -0.25
C THR A 336 2.87 15.48 -1.34
N ALA A 337 1.54 15.58 -1.31
CA ALA A 337 0.78 16.39 -2.25
C ALA A 337 -0.54 16.89 -1.66
N PRO A 338 -1.05 18.06 -2.08
CA PRO A 338 -2.38 18.53 -1.66
C PRO A 338 -3.53 17.76 -2.35
N SER A 339 -3.26 17.14 -3.50
CA SER A 339 -4.22 16.35 -4.29
C SER A 339 -3.55 15.04 -4.76
N PRO A 340 -4.32 13.98 -5.09
CA PRO A 340 -3.73 12.69 -5.45
C PRO A 340 -2.92 12.73 -6.76
N GLU A 341 -3.27 13.63 -7.67
CA GLU A 341 -2.54 13.95 -8.90
C GLU A 341 -1.37 14.93 -8.70
N GLY A 342 -1.17 15.46 -7.49
CA GLY A 342 -0.11 16.40 -7.16
C GLY A 342 -0.56 17.85 -6.94
N PRO A 343 0.37 18.82 -7.02
CA PRO A 343 1.80 18.62 -7.26
C PRO A 343 2.46 17.84 -6.12
N TRP A 344 3.08 16.71 -6.43
CA TRP A 344 3.88 15.96 -5.47
C TRP A 344 5.26 16.60 -5.33
N ILE A 345 5.75 16.71 -4.11
CA ILE A 345 7.10 17.20 -3.83
C ILE A 345 8.12 16.13 -4.22
N THR A 346 9.31 16.52 -4.69
CA THR A 346 10.37 15.54 -4.99
C THR A 346 10.62 14.63 -3.79
N PRO A 347 10.60 13.28 -3.96
CA PRO A 347 10.86 12.37 -2.86
C PRO A 347 12.22 12.66 -2.22
N TYR A 348 12.28 12.63 -0.90
CA TYR A 348 13.53 12.79 -0.16
C TYR A 348 13.61 11.76 0.97
N LEU A 349 14.85 11.42 1.35
CA LEU A 349 15.11 10.54 2.48
C LEU A 349 14.59 11.20 3.77
N LEU A 350 13.62 10.55 4.40
CA LEU A 350 13.03 10.99 5.66
C LEU A 350 13.78 10.40 6.85
N TYR A 351 14.16 9.12 6.75
CA TYR A 351 14.74 8.34 7.83
C TYR A 351 15.48 7.11 7.30
N SER A 352 16.59 6.73 7.94
CA SER A 352 17.28 5.46 7.73
C SER A 352 17.23 4.64 9.01
N GLY A 353 16.67 3.43 8.90
CA GLY A 353 16.52 2.48 10.00
C GLY A 353 17.68 1.49 10.12
N PRO A 354 17.64 0.64 11.16
CA PRO A 354 18.54 -0.51 11.23
C PRO A 354 18.19 -1.52 10.13
N ASN A 355 19.22 -2.12 9.54
CA ASN A 355 19.12 -3.19 8.58
C ASN A 355 19.18 -4.56 9.28
N GLY A 356 18.56 -5.57 8.68
CA GLY A 356 18.80 -6.97 9.03
C GLY A 356 20.18 -7.44 8.58
N ASP A 357 20.51 -8.68 8.91
CA ASP A 357 21.79 -9.34 8.63
C ASP A 357 21.74 -10.33 7.44
N ALA A 358 20.58 -10.47 6.80
CA ALA A 358 20.38 -11.28 5.60
C ALA A 358 20.79 -10.54 4.30
N GLU A 359 20.87 -11.27 3.18
CA GLU A 359 21.22 -10.71 1.85
C GLU A 359 20.28 -9.60 1.37
N LEU A 360 19.00 -9.67 1.73
CA LEU A 360 17.99 -8.63 1.50
C LEU A 360 17.62 -7.99 2.85
N PRO A 361 18.44 -7.04 3.34
CA PRO A 361 18.43 -6.67 4.75
C PRO A 361 17.15 -5.99 5.22
N SER A 362 16.43 -5.26 4.36
CA SER A 362 15.23 -4.49 4.71
C SER A 362 14.38 -4.13 3.47
N TYR A 363 14.15 -5.11 2.60
CA TYR A 363 13.31 -4.90 1.43
C TYR A 363 11.81 -4.86 1.79
N SER A 364 10.99 -4.22 0.95
CA SER A 364 9.53 -4.07 1.12
C SER A 364 9.09 -3.13 2.26
N LEU A 365 9.62 -1.90 2.26
CA LEU A 365 9.19 -0.89 3.24
C LEU A 365 7.77 -0.38 2.95
N GLN A 366 6.88 -0.56 3.91
CA GLN A 366 5.49 -0.09 3.85
C GLN A 366 5.10 0.72 5.09
N ALA A 367 4.10 1.59 4.95
CA ALA A 367 3.50 2.29 6.08
C ALA A 367 2.14 1.71 6.45
N HIS A 368 1.97 1.41 7.73
CA HIS A 368 0.73 0.90 8.30
C HIS A 368 0.00 2.03 9.05
N HIS A 369 -0.36 3.09 8.32
CA HIS A 369 -0.79 4.37 8.90
C HIS A 369 -2.02 4.26 9.83
N HIS A 370 -2.85 3.23 9.68
CA HIS A 370 -4.00 2.97 10.55
C HIS A 370 -3.61 2.47 11.95
N LEU A 371 -2.35 2.04 12.17
CA LEU A 371 -1.80 1.70 13.48
C LEU A 371 -1.43 2.95 14.30
N LEU A 372 -1.43 4.13 13.70
CA LEU A 372 -1.24 5.37 14.44
C LEU A 372 -2.44 5.60 15.36
N ARG A 373 -2.18 5.92 16.63
CA ARG A 373 -3.24 6.27 17.58
C ARG A 373 -4.07 7.42 17.03
N LYS A 374 -5.39 7.29 17.10
CA LYS A 374 -6.31 8.40 16.83
C LYS A 374 -6.10 9.42 17.96
N THR A 375 -5.40 10.52 17.67
CA THR A 375 -5.19 11.63 18.61
C THR A 375 -6.39 12.56 18.65
#